data_AF-A0AAX3X0I5-F1
#
_entry.id   AF-A0AAX3X0I5-F1
#
_cell.length_a   1.000
_cell.length_b   1.000
_cell.length_c   1.000
_cell.angle_alpha   90.00
_cell.angle_beta   90.00
_cell.angle_gamma   90.00
#
_symmetry.space_group_name_H-M   'P 1'
#
loop_
_entity.id
_entity.type
_entity.pdbx_description
1 polymer ?
#
loop_
_entity_poly.entity_id
_entity_poly.type
_entity_poly.pdbx_seq_one_letter_code
_entity_poly.pdbx_strand_id
1 'polypeptide(L)'
;MNQQAIEQIVNEVIAELLHTKQEAPITQYDIPIGISARHIHLKQEHVEHLFGKGEQLTAKKMLSQPGQFAANETLMVVGPKGSISNVRVLGPARSLTQVEVSHTDAIALGIQPPIRESGNIAGSASCTLVGPKGSLYLHEGVIIAQAHIHMSPEEASGLNVFDGEYVSIKTQGIRPVTFHHVKVRVSERYRLEMHIDTDEANAGFLKSGATGTLVKENKEELTYNSSQKTTIVQANEINERIITEKDLLAFQGQTIIVPRFTRFTALAMDAVVTLGITIEYKDEG
;
A
#
# COMPACT_ATOMS: atom_id res chain seq x y z
N MET A 1 38.46 48.14 -21.30
CA MET A 1 37.63 47.01 -21.76
C MET A 1 36.17 47.41 -21.58
N ASN A 2 35.31 47.19 -22.58
CA ASN A 2 33.92 47.64 -22.55
C ASN A 2 33.13 46.78 -21.54
N GLN A 3 32.68 47.39 -20.44
CA GLN A 3 32.01 46.70 -19.34
C GLN A 3 30.72 46.00 -19.78
N GLN A 4 30.02 46.57 -20.77
CA GLN A 4 28.82 45.96 -21.37
C GLN A 4 29.15 44.69 -22.17
N ALA A 5 30.31 44.64 -22.83
CA ALA A 5 30.74 43.45 -23.56
C ALA A 5 31.12 42.30 -22.61
N ILE A 6 31.69 42.63 -21.45
CA ILE A 6 31.99 41.63 -20.41
C ILE A 6 30.69 41.07 -19.81
N GLU A 7 29.71 41.92 -19.50
CA GLU A 7 28.41 41.47 -18.97
C GLU A 7 27.64 40.61 -19.98
N GLN A 8 27.68 40.94 -21.28
CA GLN A 8 27.06 40.11 -22.31
C GLN A 8 27.71 38.73 -22.41
N ILE A 9 29.05 38.66 -22.42
CA ILE A 9 29.77 37.37 -22.49
C ILE A 9 29.52 36.55 -21.22
N VAL A 10 29.51 37.17 -20.04
CA VAL A 10 29.20 36.46 -18.79
C VAL A 10 27.77 35.92 -18.80
N ASN A 11 26.80 36.70 -19.27
CA ASN A 11 25.42 36.25 -19.35
C ASN A 11 25.22 35.14 -20.41
N GLU A 12 25.91 35.21 -21.56
CA GLU A 12 25.89 34.14 -22.57
C GLU A 12 26.51 32.85 -22.05
N VAL A 13 27.67 32.92 -21.39
CA VAL A 13 28.33 31.73 -20.81
C VAL A 13 27.51 31.15 -19.67
N ILE A 14 26.86 31.97 -18.84
CA ILE A 14 25.92 31.51 -17.81
C ILE A 14 24.72 30.82 -18.47
N ALA A 15 24.13 31.40 -19.52
CA ALA A 15 23.02 30.79 -20.24
C ALA A 15 23.41 29.45 -20.90
N GLU A 16 24.61 29.35 -21.46
CA GLU A 16 25.14 28.13 -22.09
C GLU A 16 25.46 27.04 -21.03
N LEU A 17 26.03 27.42 -19.88
CA LEU A 17 26.24 26.51 -18.76
C LEU A 17 24.92 26.04 -18.11
N LEU A 18 23.89 26.88 -18.10
CA LEU A 18 22.54 26.52 -17.61
C LEU A 18 21.78 25.65 -18.63
N HIS A 19 21.94 25.90 -19.93
CA HIS A 19 21.32 25.09 -20.98
C HIS A 19 21.97 23.72 -21.18
N THR A 20 23.24 23.54 -20.79
CA THR A 20 23.92 22.23 -20.90
C THR A 20 23.66 21.30 -19.69
N LYS A 21 22.78 21.67 -18.75
CA LYS A 21 22.42 20.84 -17.58
C LYS A 21 20.94 20.88 -17.19
N GLN A 22 20.07 21.16 -18.14
CA GLN A 22 18.64 20.88 -18.01
C GLN A 22 18.15 20.19 -19.28
N GLU A 23 18.53 18.92 -19.44
CA GLU A 23 17.53 17.99 -19.97
C GLU A 23 16.33 18.13 -19.04
N ALA A 24 15.18 18.58 -19.58
CA ALA A 24 13.94 18.56 -18.83
C ALA A 24 13.82 17.16 -18.21
N PRO A 25 13.64 17.01 -16.89
CA PRO A 25 13.50 15.69 -16.31
C PRO A 25 12.40 14.98 -17.09
N ILE A 26 12.69 13.75 -17.52
CA ILE A 26 11.73 12.88 -18.20
C ILE A 26 10.57 12.71 -17.21
N THR A 27 9.56 13.57 -17.33
CA THR A 27 8.67 13.92 -16.21
C THR A 27 7.51 12.95 -16.07
N GLN A 28 7.38 12.00 -16.99
CA GLN A 28 6.35 10.98 -16.98
C GLN A 28 6.91 9.68 -17.55
N TYR A 29 7.37 8.79 -16.68
CA TYR A 29 7.29 7.38 -17.01
C TYR A 29 5.85 6.94 -16.76
N ASP A 30 5.18 6.43 -17.79
CA ASP A 30 4.00 5.59 -17.60
C ASP A 30 4.47 4.28 -16.98
N ILE A 31 4.25 4.13 -15.68
CA ILE A 31 4.66 2.94 -14.91
C ILE A 31 3.66 1.82 -15.24
N PRO A 32 4.09 0.69 -15.85
CA PRO A 32 3.19 -0.42 -16.12
C PRO A 32 2.65 -1.02 -14.83
N ILE A 33 1.39 -1.43 -14.81
CA ILE A 33 0.74 -2.04 -13.65
C ILE A 33 0.51 -3.54 -13.91
N GLY A 34 1.20 -4.36 -13.14
CA GLY A 34 1.03 -5.80 -13.04
C GLY A 34 -0.03 -6.16 -11.99
N ILE A 35 -1.11 -6.80 -12.43
CA ILE A 35 -2.17 -7.28 -11.54
C ILE A 35 -1.86 -8.72 -11.14
N SER A 36 -1.59 -8.92 -9.85
CA SER A 36 -1.21 -10.19 -9.27
C SER A 36 -2.45 -10.92 -8.76
N ALA A 37 -2.84 -12.00 -9.45
CA ALA A 37 -3.77 -12.95 -8.89
C ALA A 37 -3.14 -13.73 -7.73
N ARG A 38 -3.98 -14.36 -6.91
CA ARG A 38 -3.53 -15.27 -5.85
C ARG A 38 -2.53 -16.31 -6.36
N HIS A 39 -1.45 -16.48 -5.63
CA HIS A 39 -0.37 -17.38 -6.04
C HIS A 39 0.49 -17.82 -4.85
N ILE A 40 1.35 -18.82 -5.11
CA ILE A 40 2.20 -19.43 -4.09
C ILE A 40 3.64 -19.43 -4.57
N HIS A 41 4.55 -19.01 -3.71
CA HIS A 41 5.98 -19.28 -3.83
C HIS A 41 6.31 -20.45 -2.92
N LEU A 42 7.08 -21.43 -3.41
CA LEU A 42 7.46 -22.61 -2.62
C LEU A 42 8.97 -22.64 -2.39
N LYS A 43 9.37 -23.18 -1.24
CA LYS A 43 10.74 -23.68 -1.06
C LYS A 43 10.87 -25.08 -1.67
N GLN A 44 12.07 -25.45 -2.10
CA GLN A 44 12.31 -26.70 -2.82
C GLN A 44 11.80 -27.94 -2.06
N GLU A 45 12.03 -28.00 -0.76
CA GLU A 45 11.52 -29.09 0.09
C GLU A 45 9.98 -29.24 0.01
N HIS A 46 9.26 -28.12 -0.03
CA HIS A 46 7.80 -28.15 -0.13
C HIS A 46 7.32 -28.47 -1.55
N VAL A 47 8.11 -28.12 -2.59
CA VAL A 47 7.86 -28.62 -3.96
C VAL A 47 7.88 -30.14 -3.95
N GLU A 48 8.92 -30.73 -3.38
CA GLU A 48 9.07 -32.18 -3.34
C GLU A 48 8.00 -32.87 -2.49
N HIS A 49 7.62 -32.29 -1.37
CA HIS A 49 6.56 -32.82 -0.51
C HIS A 49 5.18 -32.80 -1.18
N LEU A 50 4.87 -31.74 -1.93
CA LEU A 50 3.55 -31.55 -2.54
C LEU A 50 3.42 -32.21 -3.92
N PHE A 51 4.51 -32.29 -4.69
CA PHE A 51 4.52 -32.75 -6.08
C PHE A 51 5.29 -34.05 -6.32
N GLY A 52 6.19 -34.45 -5.42
CA GLY A 52 6.98 -35.69 -5.51
C GLY A 52 8.47 -35.46 -5.30
N LYS A 53 9.16 -36.46 -4.72
CA LYS A 53 10.60 -36.38 -4.44
C LYS A 53 11.41 -36.10 -5.71
N GLY A 54 12.30 -35.10 -5.66
CA GLY A 54 13.13 -34.67 -6.79
C GLY A 54 12.44 -33.83 -7.86
N GLU A 55 11.14 -33.53 -7.72
CA GLU A 55 10.41 -32.69 -8.68
C GLU A 55 10.91 -31.24 -8.70
N GLN A 56 10.78 -30.62 -9.87
CA GLN A 56 11.15 -29.22 -10.12
C GLN A 56 9.96 -28.49 -10.74
N LEU A 57 9.82 -27.20 -10.42
CA LEU A 57 8.76 -26.37 -11.01
C LEU A 57 9.00 -26.21 -12.52
N THR A 58 7.95 -26.41 -13.31
CA THR A 58 8.07 -26.34 -14.77
C THR A 58 7.46 -25.04 -15.29
N ALA A 59 8.22 -24.30 -16.11
CA ALA A 59 7.76 -23.01 -16.60
C ALA A 59 6.58 -23.16 -17.57
N LYS A 60 5.46 -22.51 -17.25
CA LYS A 60 4.31 -22.36 -18.15
C LYS A 60 4.38 -21.06 -18.94
N LYS A 61 4.71 -19.96 -18.26
CA LYS A 61 4.79 -18.62 -18.84
C LYS A 61 5.78 -17.77 -18.06
N MET A 62 6.70 -17.11 -18.76
CA MET A 62 7.59 -16.12 -18.15
C MET A 62 6.81 -14.88 -17.70
N LEU A 63 7.16 -14.35 -16.55
CA LEU A 63 6.61 -13.10 -16.02
C LEU A 63 7.45 -11.91 -16.50
N SER A 64 6.94 -10.70 -16.26
CA SER A 64 7.61 -9.41 -16.52
C SER A 64 8.97 -9.30 -15.82
N GLN A 65 9.02 -9.72 -14.56
CA GLN A 65 10.23 -9.70 -13.74
C GLN A 65 11.22 -10.76 -14.21
N PRO A 66 12.47 -10.39 -14.53
CA PRO A 66 13.48 -11.30 -15.07
C PRO A 66 13.65 -12.59 -14.26
N GLY A 67 13.58 -13.73 -14.95
CA GLY A 67 13.77 -15.06 -14.36
C GLY A 67 12.59 -15.58 -13.53
N GLN A 68 11.52 -14.80 -13.32
CA GLN A 68 10.30 -15.28 -12.67
C GLN A 68 9.35 -15.91 -13.70
N PHE A 69 8.62 -16.95 -13.31
CA PHE A 69 7.66 -17.63 -14.18
C PHE A 69 6.43 -18.11 -13.42
N ALA A 70 5.29 -18.12 -14.09
CA ALA A 70 4.15 -18.94 -13.67
C ALA A 70 4.44 -20.38 -14.05
N ALA A 71 4.34 -21.29 -13.07
CA ALA A 71 4.65 -22.71 -13.26
C ALA A 71 3.42 -23.46 -13.80
N ASN A 72 3.57 -24.69 -14.33
CA ASN A 72 2.41 -25.53 -14.70
C ASN A 72 1.65 -26.00 -13.46
N GLU A 73 2.37 -26.14 -12.36
CA GLU A 73 1.89 -26.62 -11.08
C GLU A 73 0.89 -25.65 -10.44
N THR A 74 -0.12 -26.23 -9.80
CA THR A 74 -1.11 -25.53 -9.00
C THR A 74 -1.39 -26.32 -7.74
N LEU A 75 -1.79 -25.61 -6.67
CA LEU A 75 -2.19 -26.20 -5.40
C LEU A 75 -3.61 -25.76 -5.03
N MET A 76 -4.21 -26.47 -4.09
CA MET A 76 -5.37 -26.00 -3.36
C MET A 76 -4.91 -25.37 -2.04
N VAL A 77 -5.43 -24.19 -1.72
CA VAL A 77 -5.24 -23.53 -0.43
C VAL A 77 -6.49 -23.75 0.39
N VAL A 78 -6.35 -24.28 1.60
CA VAL A 78 -7.46 -24.60 2.50
C VAL A 78 -7.31 -23.79 3.79
N GLY A 79 -8.35 -23.05 4.13
CA GLY A 79 -8.51 -22.36 5.41
C GLY A 79 -9.69 -22.93 6.21
N PRO A 80 -9.97 -22.39 7.41
CA PRO A 80 -11.02 -22.90 8.30
C PRO A 80 -12.43 -22.86 7.71
N LYS A 81 -12.72 -21.89 6.84
CA LYS A 81 -14.07 -21.68 6.27
C LYS A 81 -14.26 -22.31 4.89
N GLY A 82 -13.18 -22.48 4.14
CA GLY A 82 -13.27 -22.93 2.76
C GLY A 82 -11.93 -23.18 2.11
N SER A 83 -11.96 -23.45 0.81
CA SER A 83 -10.79 -23.76 0.01
C SER A 83 -10.83 -23.05 -1.33
N ILE A 84 -9.65 -22.69 -1.84
CA ILE A 84 -9.47 -22.15 -3.18
C ILE A 84 -8.59 -23.12 -3.97
N SER A 85 -9.16 -23.69 -5.04
CA SER A 85 -8.46 -24.63 -5.94
C SER A 85 -7.67 -23.91 -7.02
N ASN A 86 -6.74 -24.62 -7.65
CA ASN A 86 -5.99 -24.17 -8.83
C ASN A 86 -5.18 -22.88 -8.60
N VAL A 87 -4.68 -22.67 -7.38
CA VAL A 87 -3.80 -21.54 -7.05
C VAL A 87 -2.43 -21.76 -7.71
N ARG A 88 -1.99 -20.80 -8.51
CA ARG A 88 -0.79 -20.90 -9.34
C ARG A 88 0.47 -20.89 -8.49
N VAL A 89 1.41 -21.79 -8.75
CA VAL A 89 2.77 -21.69 -8.21
C VAL A 89 3.61 -20.77 -9.09
N LEU A 90 4.35 -19.85 -8.49
CA LEU A 90 5.36 -19.05 -9.17
C LEU A 90 6.76 -19.62 -8.88
N GLY A 91 7.56 -19.70 -9.93
CA GLY A 91 8.94 -20.14 -9.88
C GLY A 91 9.94 -19.00 -10.16
N PRO A 92 11.23 -19.25 -9.89
CA PRO A 92 11.79 -20.48 -9.35
C PRO A 92 11.45 -20.70 -7.86
N ALA A 93 11.78 -21.88 -7.34
CA ALA A 93 11.67 -22.15 -5.91
C ALA A 93 12.50 -21.12 -5.11
N ARG A 94 11.98 -20.71 -3.95
CA ARG A 94 12.59 -19.70 -3.06
C ARG A 94 13.15 -20.33 -1.79
N SER A 95 13.72 -19.51 -0.92
CA SER A 95 14.18 -19.93 0.42
C SER A 95 13.02 -20.22 1.39
N LEU A 96 11.86 -19.59 1.17
CA LEU A 96 10.68 -19.72 2.01
C LEU A 96 9.43 -20.03 1.17
N THR A 97 8.39 -20.54 1.83
CA THR A 97 7.07 -20.70 1.24
C THR A 97 6.16 -19.55 1.66
N GLN A 98 5.47 -18.98 0.69
CA GLN A 98 4.60 -17.83 0.88
C GLN A 98 3.37 -17.96 -0.01
N VAL A 99 2.22 -17.63 0.55
CA VAL A 99 0.93 -17.60 -0.15
C VAL A 99 0.47 -16.15 -0.17
N GLU A 100 0.31 -15.61 -1.37
CA GLU A 100 -0.21 -14.25 -1.58
C GLU A 100 -1.68 -14.36 -2.02
N VAL A 101 -2.57 -13.76 -1.24
CA VAL A 101 -4.02 -13.78 -1.47
C VAL A 101 -4.59 -12.36 -1.41
N SER A 102 -5.73 -12.11 -2.03
CA SER A 102 -6.44 -10.84 -1.82
C SER A 102 -7.22 -10.85 -0.49
N HIS A 103 -7.72 -9.68 -0.07
CA HIS A 103 -8.59 -9.62 1.12
C HIS A 103 -9.88 -10.44 0.92
N THR A 104 -10.45 -10.40 -0.29
CA THR A 104 -11.63 -11.19 -0.66
C THR A 104 -11.36 -12.69 -0.53
N ASP A 105 -10.19 -13.16 -0.97
CA ASP A 105 -9.77 -14.55 -0.82
C ASP A 105 -9.63 -14.96 0.65
N ALA A 106 -9.08 -14.07 1.48
CA ALA A 106 -8.93 -14.31 2.91
C ALA A 106 -10.29 -14.52 3.60
N ILE A 107 -11.32 -13.74 3.22
CA ILE A 107 -12.69 -13.90 3.71
C ILE A 107 -13.29 -15.25 3.30
N ALA A 108 -12.99 -15.72 2.08
CA ALA A 108 -13.46 -17.01 1.58
C ALA A 108 -12.78 -18.19 2.32
N LEU A 109 -11.48 -18.07 2.58
CA LEU A 109 -10.70 -19.05 3.32
C LEU A 109 -11.00 -19.04 4.83
N GLY A 110 -11.47 -17.91 5.37
CA GLY A 110 -11.73 -17.73 6.81
C GLY A 110 -10.46 -17.50 7.61
N ILE A 111 -9.51 -16.74 7.06
CA ILE A 111 -8.23 -16.39 7.69
C ILE A 111 -8.04 -14.87 7.72
N GLN A 112 -7.13 -14.39 8.56
CA GLN A 112 -6.82 -12.95 8.71
C GLN A 112 -5.33 -12.68 8.44
N PRO A 113 -4.86 -12.82 7.19
CA PRO A 113 -3.49 -12.52 6.81
C PRO A 113 -3.20 -11.01 6.95
N PRO A 114 -2.00 -10.63 7.42
CA PRO A 114 -1.59 -9.22 7.45
C PRO A 114 -1.23 -8.72 6.04
N ILE A 115 -1.32 -7.40 5.84
CA ILE A 115 -0.74 -6.73 4.67
C ILE A 115 0.78 -6.64 4.87
N ARG A 116 1.57 -7.18 3.93
CA ARG A 116 3.03 -7.26 4.05
C ARG A 116 3.72 -7.20 2.69
N GLU A 117 4.98 -6.79 2.74
CA GLU A 117 5.90 -6.99 1.63
C GLU A 117 6.26 -8.48 1.46
N SER A 118 6.45 -8.90 0.21
CA SER A 118 6.88 -10.26 -0.13
C SER A 118 8.22 -10.57 0.58
N GLY A 119 8.25 -11.68 1.33
CA GLY A 119 9.36 -12.10 2.17
C GLY A 119 9.15 -11.85 3.68
N ASN A 120 8.25 -10.94 4.07
CA ASN A 120 7.96 -10.64 5.47
C ASN A 120 6.77 -11.46 6.00
N ILE A 121 6.99 -12.75 6.23
CA ILE A 121 5.95 -13.72 6.62
C ILE A 121 5.84 -14.00 8.12
N ALA A 122 6.73 -13.45 8.94
CA ALA A 122 6.75 -13.73 10.38
C ALA A 122 5.43 -13.32 11.05
N GLY A 123 4.81 -14.26 11.76
CA GLY A 123 3.53 -14.07 12.45
C GLY A 123 2.34 -13.86 11.51
N SER A 124 2.46 -14.28 10.26
CA SER A 124 1.37 -14.21 9.28
C SER A 124 0.38 -15.37 9.43
N ALA A 125 -0.73 -15.34 8.68
CA ALA A 125 -1.76 -16.35 8.83
C ALA A 125 -1.31 -17.73 8.35
N SER A 126 -1.99 -18.76 8.86
CA SER A 126 -1.79 -20.16 8.49
C SER A 126 -2.72 -20.63 7.38
N CYS A 127 -2.35 -21.70 6.70
CA CYS A 127 -3.23 -22.45 5.80
C CYS A 127 -2.72 -23.87 5.58
N THR A 128 -3.56 -24.75 5.03
CA THR A 128 -3.10 -26.03 4.48
C THR A 128 -2.96 -25.92 2.96
N LEU A 129 -1.81 -26.30 2.43
CA LEU A 129 -1.59 -26.51 0.99
C LEU A 129 -1.83 -27.97 0.65
N VAL A 130 -2.60 -28.24 -0.40
CA VAL A 130 -2.87 -29.61 -0.89
C VAL A 130 -2.39 -29.71 -2.34
N GLY A 131 -1.46 -30.62 -2.57
CA GLY A 131 -0.89 -30.96 -3.87
C GLY A 131 -1.17 -32.42 -4.27
N PRO A 132 -0.74 -32.83 -5.46
CA PRO A 132 -1.05 -34.16 -5.99
C PRO A 132 -0.38 -35.32 -5.25
N LYS A 133 0.70 -35.09 -4.49
CA LYS A 133 1.44 -36.13 -3.75
C LYS A 133 1.37 -35.98 -2.24
N GLY A 134 0.82 -34.89 -1.73
CA GLY A 134 0.80 -34.63 -0.30
C GLY A 134 0.05 -33.36 0.09
N SER A 135 -0.03 -33.13 1.39
CA SER A 135 -0.53 -31.89 1.97
C SER A 135 0.43 -31.37 3.03
N LEU A 136 0.45 -30.05 3.21
CA LEU A 136 1.36 -29.35 4.09
C LEU A 136 0.59 -28.30 4.87
N TYR A 137 0.65 -28.38 6.21
CA TYR A 137 0.16 -27.30 7.06
C TYR A 137 1.25 -26.24 7.23
N LEU A 138 0.97 -25.00 6.80
CA LEU A 138 1.82 -23.84 7.02
C LEU A 138 1.34 -23.12 8.29
N HIS A 139 2.19 -23.10 9.31
CA HIS A 139 1.91 -22.36 10.55
C HIS A 139 1.93 -20.85 10.35
N GLU A 140 2.75 -20.38 9.41
CA GLU A 140 2.82 -19.00 8.92
C GLU A 140 3.20 -19.04 7.42
N GLY A 141 2.88 -17.98 6.69
CA GLY A 141 3.23 -17.84 5.28
C GLY A 141 2.17 -17.14 4.42
N VAL A 142 0.96 -16.91 4.94
CA VAL A 142 -0.13 -16.30 4.16
C VAL A 142 -0.23 -14.80 4.42
N ILE A 143 -0.10 -14.01 3.36
CA ILE A 143 -0.13 -12.54 3.41
C ILE A 143 -1.08 -11.97 2.35
N ILE A 144 -1.54 -10.74 2.58
CA ILE A 144 -2.04 -9.87 1.51
C ILE A 144 -0.83 -9.04 1.04
N ALA A 145 -0.51 -9.12 -0.25
CA ALA A 145 0.67 -8.47 -0.79
C ALA A 145 0.48 -6.95 -0.79
N GLN A 146 1.40 -6.22 -0.16
CA GLN A 146 1.40 -4.76 -0.20
C GLN A 146 1.81 -4.26 -1.60
N ALA A 147 1.08 -3.28 -2.12
CA ALA A 147 1.42 -2.62 -3.38
C ALA A 147 2.85 -2.06 -3.36
N HIS A 148 3.60 -2.31 -4.44
CA HIS A 148 4.98 -1.87 -4.59
C HIS A 148 5.36 -1.70 -6.05
N ILE A 149 6.48 -1.01 -6.30
CA ILE A 149 7.03 -0.80 -7.63
C ILE A 149 8.43 -1.40 -7.67
N HIS A 150 8.65 -2.29 -8.62
CA HIS A 150 9.98 -2.73 -9.01
C HIS A 150 10.60 -1.70 -9.95
N MET A 151 11.84 -1.28 -9.70
CA MET A 151 12.60 -0.37 -10.56
C MET A 151 14.05 -0.82 -10.69
N SER A 152 14.67 -0.59 -11.84
CA SER A 152 16.12 -0.57 -11.97
C SER A 152 16.71 0.72 -11.37
N PRO A 153 18.02 0.75 -11.04
CA PRO A 153 18.66 1.97 -10.54
C PRO A 153 18.56 3.16 -11.50
N GLU A 154 18.60 2.91 -12.82
CA GLU A 154 18.46 3.93 -13.85
C GLU A 154 17.05 4.54 -13.85
N GLU A 155 16.00 3.70 -13.82
CA GLU A 155 14.61 4.15 -13.78
C GLU A 155 14.30 4.93 -12.48
N ALA A 156 14.81 4.46 -11.34
CA ALA A 156 14.66 5.15 -10.06
C ALA A 156 15.32 6.53 -10.08
N SER A 157 16.55 6.61 -10.62
CA SER A 157 17.26 7.88 -10.81
C SER A 157 16.50 8.83 -11.76
N GLY A 158 15.98 8.31 -12.88
CA GLY A 158 15.18 9.08 -13.85
C GLY A 158 13.89 9.65 -13.27
N LEU A 159 13.26 8.93 -12.34
CA LEU A 159 12.08 9.40 -11.59
C LEU A 159 12.42 10.24 -10.36
N ASN A 160 13.70 10.32 -10.00
CA ASN A 160 14.22 10.93 -8.77
C ASN A 160 13.55 10.33 -7.52
N VAL A 161 13.59 9.01 -7.43
CA VAL A 161 13.17 8.21 -6.27
C VAL A 161 14.27 7.23 -5.86
N PHE A 162 14.21 6.68 -4.65
CA PHE A 162 15.21 5.75 -4.12
C PHE A 162 14.60 4.48 -3.50
N ASP A 163 15.44 3.48 -3.26
CA ASP A 163 15.01 2.21 -2.65
C ASP A 163 14.39 2.42 -1.27
N GLY A 164 13.20 1.83 -1.06
CA GLY A 164 12.46 1.94 0.19
C GLY A 164 11.63 3.22 0.34
N GLU A 165 11.68 4.14 -0.61
CA GLU A 165 10.82 5.32 -0.63
C GLU A 165 9.34 4.92 -0.82
N TYR A 166 8.43 5.71 -0.25
CA TYR A 166 6.99 5.57 -0.48
C TYR A 166 6.50 6.69 -1.39
N VAL A 167 5.77 6.33 -2.43
CA VAL A 167 5.26 7.25 -3.45
C VAL A 167 3.76 7.08 -3.67
N SER A 168 3.16 8.05 -4.35
CA SER A 168 1.76 8.02 -4.75
C SER A 168 1.66 7.77 -6.26
N ILE A 169 0.87 6.78 -6.68
CA ILE A 169 0.66 6.44 -8.09
C ILE A 169 -0.80 6.67 -8.46
N LYS A 170 -1.03 7.57 -9.43
CA LYS A 170 -2.35 7.80 -10.00
C LYS A 170 -2.53 6.95 -11.24
N THR A 171 -3.57 6.12 -11.24
CA THR A 171 -3.92 5.27 -12.38
C THR A 171 -4.75 6.00 -13.41
N GLN A 172 -4.69 5.50 -14.64
CA GLN A 172 -5.53 5.94 -15.75
C GLN A 172 -6.75 5.02 -15.91
N GLY A 173 -7.76 5.45 -16.67
CA GLY A 173 -8.93 4.64 -17.03
C GLY A 173 -10.27 5.25 -16.62
N ILE A 174 -11.32 4.41 -16.66
CA ILE A 174 -12.72 4.86 -16.42
C ILE A 174 -13.01 5.19 -14.95
N ARG A 175 -12.21 4.65 -14.03
CA ARG A 175 -12.34 4.89 -12.59
C ARG A 175 -10.93 5.11 -12.00
N PRO A 176 -10.33 6.28 -12.26
CA PRO A 176 -8.97 6.54 -11.78
C PRO A 176 -8.93 6.49 -10.26
N VAL A 177 -7.89 5.85 -9.73
CA VAL A 177 -7.60 5.78 -8.30
C VAL A 177 -6.16 6.21 -8.08
N THR A 178 -5.90 6.84 -6.93
CA THR A 178 -4.53 7.13 -6.50
C THR A 178 -4.18 6.19 -5.36
N PHE A 179 -3.18 5.35 -5.58
CA PHE A 179 -2.59 4.53 -4.54
C PHE A 179 -1.54 5.36 -3.81
N HIS A 180 -1.78 5.64 -2.53
CA HIS A 180 -0.80 6.28 -1.65
C HIS A 180 0.04 5.21 -0.94
N HIS A 181 1.19 5.61 -0.41
CA HIS A 181 2.11 4.71 0.32
C HIS A 181 2.51 3.46 -0.48
N VAL A 182 2.81 3.62 -1.76
CA VAL A 182 3.33 2.54 -2.61
C VAL A 182 4.85 2.48 -2.46
N LYS A 183 5.39 1.34 -2.03
CA LYS A 183 6.83 1.21 -1.79
C LYS A 183 7.63 1.05 -3.09
N VAL A 184 8.70 1.81 -3.24
CA VAL A 184 9.69 1.66 -4.31
C VAL A 184 10.74 0.62 -3.89
N ARG A 185 11.05 -0.31 -4.79
CA ARG A 185 12.06 -1.36 -4.61
C ARG A 185 13.03 -1.30 -5.79
N VAL A 186 14.28 -1.00 -5.52
CA VAL A 186 15.31 -0.80 -6.55
C VAL A 186 16.29 -1.97 -6.58
N SER A 187 16.47 -2.57 -7.75
CA SER A 187 17.47 -3.61 -7.97
C SER A 187 17.84 -3.70 -9.44
N GLU A 188 19.10 -4.02 -9.75
CA GLU A 188 19.54 -4.31 -11.13
C GLU A 188 18.79 -5.49 -11.76
N ARG A 189 18.15 -6.34 -10.95
CA ARG A 189 17.38 -7.51 -11.41
C ARG A 189 15.92 -7.19 -11.68
N TYR A 190 15.48 -5.97 -11.41
CA TYR A 190 14.10 -5.55 -11.57
C TYR A 190 13.85 -4.89 -12.91
N ARG A 191 12.62 -5.03 -13.38
CA ARG A 191 12.07 -4.30 -14.52
C ARG A 191 10.94 -3.42 -14.00
N LEU A 192 10.83 -2.18 -14.50
CA LEU A 192 9.78 -1.25 -14.12
C LEU A 192 8.38 -1.87 -14.22
N GLU A 193 7.75 -2.09 -13.07
CA GLU A 193 6.36 -2.51 -12.97
C GLU A 193 5.85 -2.26 -11.54
N MET A 194 4.67 -1.67 -11.42
CA MET A 194 3.91 -1.61 -10.17
C MET A 194 3.10 -2.89 -10.02
N HIS A 195 3.21 -3.56 -8.88
CA HIS A 195 2.46 -4.76 -8.57
C HIS A 195 1.35 -4.43 -7.57
N ILE A 196 0.12 -4.78 -7.94
CA ILE A 196 -1.08 -4.68 -7.09
C ILE A 196 -1.83 -6.01 -7.11
N ASP A 197 -2.67 -6.26 -6.10
CA ASP A 197 -3.53 -7.43 -6.09
C ASP A 197 -4.82 -7.23 -6.92
N THR A 198 -5.66 -8.27 -6.99
CA THR A 198 -6.92 -8.20 -7.75
C THR A 198 -7.97 -7.29 -7.14
N ASP A 199 -8.01 -7.14 -5.81
CA ASP A 199 -9.00 -6.28 -5.14
C ASP A 199 -8.65 -4.81 -5.38
N GLU A 200 -7.35 -4.47 -5.29
CA GLU A 200 -6.80 -3.16 -5.65
C GLU A 200 -7.07 -2.82 -7.13
N ALA A 201 -6.84 -3.77 -8.04
CA ALA A 201 -7.13 -3.57 -9.45
C ALA A 201 -8.64 -3.37 -9.72
N ASN A 202 -9.48 -4.18 -9.07
CA ASN A 202 -10.94 -4.09 -9.20
C ASN A 202 -11.47 -2.74 -8.69
N ALA A 203 -10.89 -2.18 -7.63
CA ALA A 203 -11.27 -0.88 -7.10
C ALA A 203 -11.15 0.23 -8.15
N GLY A 204 -10.11 0.19 -8.99
CA GLY A 204 -9.87 1.14 -10.10
C GLY A 204 -10.36 0.70 -11.48
N PHE A 205 -11.07 -0.43 -11.60
CA PHE A 205 -11.42 -1.06 -12.90
C PHE A 205 -10.21 -1.27 -13.83
N LEU A 206 -9.05 -1.60 -13.25
CA LEU A 206 -7.81 -1.78 -13.98
C LEU A 206 -7.78 -3.16 -14.66
N LYS A 207 -7.13 -3.23 -15.82
CA LYS A 207 -6.93 -4.46 -16.59
C LYS A 207 -5.46 -4.60 -16.97
N SER A 208 -5.07 -5.78 -17.45
CA SER A 208 -3.73 -5.99 -17.99
C SER A 208 -3.37 -4.93 -19.04
N GLY A 209 -2.20 -4.33 -18.91
CA GLY A 209 -1.76 -3.21 -19.74
C GLY A 209 -2.12 -1.82 -19.18
N ALA A 210 -2.75 -1.74 -18.01
CA ALA A 210 -2.92 -0.47 -17.32
C ALA A 210 -1.56 0.16 -16.95
N THR A 211 -1.54 1.48 -16.92
CA THR A 211 -0.39 2.28 -16.52
C THR A 211 -0.77 3.26 -15.43
N GLY A 212 0.23 3.68 -14.66
CA GLY A 212 0.12 4.68 -13.61
C GLY A 212 1.17 5.77 -13.78
N THR A 213 0.88 6.93 -13.23
CA THR A 213 1.82 8.06 -13.20
C THR A 213 2.20 8.35 -11.76
N LEU A 214 3.50 8.55 -11.54
CA LEU A 214 4.00 8.98 -10.24
C LEU A 214 3.53 10.40 -9.96
N VAL A 215 2.87 10.58 -8.81
CA VAL A 215 2.44 11.88 -8.30
C VAL A 215 3.43 12.28 -7.22
N LYS A 216 4.23 13.31 -7.49
CA LYS A 216 5.03 13.97 -6.46
C LYS A 216 4.05 14.78 -5.61
N GLU A 217 3.91 14.41 -4.34
CA GLU A 217 3.15 15.21 -3.40
C GLU A 217 3.89 16.53 -3.20
N ASN A 218 3.26 17.64 -3.61
CA ASN A 218 3.72 18.96 -3.21
C ASN A 218 3.58 19.01 -1.69
N LYS A 219 4.70 19.23 -0.98
CA LYS A 219 4.78 19.26 0.50
C LYS A 219 3.86 20.29 1.18
N GLU A 220 3.05 21.04 0.44
CA GLU A 220 2.14 22.05 0.99
C GLU A 220 0.82 21.46 1.52
N GLU A 221 0.40 20.24 1.14
CA GLU A 221 -0.91 19.70 1.55
C GLU A 221 -0.87 18.57 2.60
N LEU A 222 0.30 18.24 3.15
CA LEU A 222 0.43 17.24 4.22
C LEU A 222 0.94 17.87 5.52
N THR A 223 0.19 18.85 6.03
CA THR A 223 0.24 19.16 7.47
C THR A 223 -0.83 18.34 8.19
N TYR A 224 -0.50 17.07 8.44
CA TYR A 224 -1.13 16.36 9.54
C TYR A 224 -0.60 17.00 10.83
N ASN A 225 -1.42 17.83 11.49
CA ASN A 225 -1.06 18.54 12.71
C ASN A 225 -0.85 17.56 13.88
N SER A 226 0.32 16.94 13.95
CA SER A 226 0.81 16.24 15.15
C SER A 226 1.66 17.20 15.99
N SER A 227 1.01 18.16 16.63
CA SER A 227 1.64 18.98 17.67
C SER A 227 0.58 19.43 18.67
N GLN A 228 0.14 18.49 19.52
CA GLN A 228 -0.57 18.86 20.74
C GLN A 228 0.44 19.46 21.72
N LYS A 229 0.36 20.78 21.87
CA LYS A 229 0.86 21.50 23.05
C LYS A 229 -0.29 21.56 24.04
N THR A 230 -0.12 20.86 25.16
CA THR A 230 -1.02 20.88 26.32
C THR A 230 -1.06 22.28 26.93
N THR A 231 -2.26 22.84 27.13
CA THR A 231 -2.51 23.90 28.13
C THR A 231 -3.92 23.73 28.69
N ILE A 232 -4.04 23.98 29.98
CA ILE A 232 -5.08 23.58 30.93
C ILE A 232 -6.23 24.63 31.03
N VAL A 233 -7.47 24.10 31.08
CA VAL A 233 -8.72 24.55 31.76
C VAL A 233 -9.44 25.85 31.33
N GLN A 234 -10.70 25.67 30.89
CA GLN A 234 -11.91 26.29 31.46
C GLN A 234 -13.13 25.40 31.14
N ALA A 235 -13.97 25.09 32.14
CA ALA A 235 -15.23 24.37 31.94
C ALA A 235 -16.30 25.35 31.44
N ASN A 236 -16.96 25.03 30.34
CA ASN A 236 -18.03 25.86 29.77
C ASN A 236 -19.35 25.08 29.80
N GLU A 237 -20.37 25.65 30.45
CA GLU A 237 -21.74 25.11 30.45
C GLU A 237 -22.39 25.31 29.08
N ILE A 238 -23.01 24.26 28.51
CA ILE A 238 -23.78 24.34 27.26
C ILE A 238 -25.24 24.01 27.56
N ASN A 239 -26.11 25.01 27.47
CA ASN A 239 -27.55 24.89 27.73
C ASN A 239 -28.36 24.58 26.47
N GLU A 240 -27.82 23.69 25.61
CA GLU A 240 -28.50 23.28 24.38
C GLU A 240 -29.19 21.93 24.52
N ARG A 241 -30.33 21.79 23.83
CA ARG A 241 -31.14 20.55 23.85
C ARG A 241 -30.55 19.46 22.96
N ILE A 242 -29.78 19.81 21.94
CA ILE A 242 -29.10 18.88 21.03
C ILE A 242 -27.67 19.37 20.82
N ILE A 243 -26.68 18.49 20.99
CA ILE A 243 -25.26 18.78 20.76
C ILE A 243 -24.77 17.97 19.56
N THR A 244 -24.10 18.65 18.63
CA THR A 244 -23.53 18.10 17.40
C THR A 244 -21.99 18.04 17.47
N GLU A 245 -21.39 17.34 16.51
CA GLU A 245 -19.93 17.27 16.36
C GLU A 245 -19.28 18.65 16.25
N LYS A 246 -19.91 19.58 15.54
CA LYS A 246 -19.38 20.94 15.35
C LYS A 246 -19.29 21.70 16.67
N ASP A 247 -20.26 21.49 17.56
CA ASP A 247 -20.32 22.15 18.86
C ASP A 247 -19.19 21.64 19.76
N LEU A 248 -18.84 20.35 19.66
CA LEU A 248 -17.72 19.75 20.38
C LEU A 248 -16.35 20.07 19.77
N LEU A 249 -16.26 20.22 18.45
CA LEU A 249 -15.03 20.69 17.79
C LEU A 249 -14.72 22.16 18.10
N ALA A 250 -15.75 22.97 18.31
CA ALA A 250 -15.61 24.36 18.76
C ALA A 250 -15.41 24.47 20.28
N PHE A 251 -15.65 23.40 21.03
CA PHE A 251 -15.54 23.38 22.48
C PHE A 251 -14.07 23.42 22.92
N GLN A 252 -13.74 24.38 23.77
CA GLN A 252 -12.43 24.50 24.39
C GLN A 252 -12.58 24.18 25.88
N GLY A 253 -12.29 22.93 26.26
CA GLY A 253 -12.37 22.45 27.64
C GLY A 253 -12.24 20.93 27.74
N GLN A 254 -12.14 20.43 28.98
CA GLN A 254 -12.12 18.98 29.26
C GLN A 254 -13.46 18.44 29.76
N THR A 255 -14.31 19.30 30.31
CA THR A 255 -15.59 18.89 30.91
C THR A 255 -16.70 19.80 30.42
N ILE A 256 -17.69 19.22 29.79
CA ILE A 256 -18.92 19.89 29.36
C ILE A 256 -20.03 19.59 30.36
N ILE A 257 -20.69 20.64 30.85
CA ILE A 257 -21.84 20.52 31.74
C ILE A 257 -23.09 20.80 30.92
N VAL A 258 -24.02 19.85 30.89
CA VAL A 258 -25.25 19.89 30.07
C VAL A 258 -26.49 19.54 30.89
N PRO A 259 -27.69 20.03 30.51
CA PRO A 259 -28.95 19.55 31.09
C PRO A 259 -29.15 18.04 30.90
N ARG A 260 -29.82 17.39 31.86
CA ARG A 260 -30.09 15.93 31.81
C ARG A 260 -30.87 15.47 30.56
N PHE A 261 -31.62 16.36 29.91
CA PHE A 261 -32.40 16.05 28.72
C PHE A 261 -31.68 16.34 27.40
N THR A 262 -30.41 16.76 27.44
CA THR A 262 -29.61 17.04 26.26
C THR A 262 -29.34 15.75 25.47
N ARG A 263 -29.51 15.82 24.15
CA ARG A 263 -29.25 14.71 23.23
C ARG A 263 -27.98 14.96 22.42
N PHE A 264 -27.11 13.97 22.34
CA PHE A 264 -25.91 14.02 21.49
C PHE A 264 -26.19 13.30 20.18
N THR A 265 -25.73 13.86 19.05
CA THR A 265 -25.72 13.11 17.79
C THR A 265 -24.65 11.99 17.84
N ALA A 266 -24.73 11.01 16.93
CA ALA A 266 -23.74 9.92 16.89
C ALA A 266 -22.31 10.46 16.70
N LEU A 267 -22.12 11.38 15.75
CA LEU A 267 -20.83 12.04 15.51
C LEU A 267 -20.37 12.89 16.71
N ALA A 268 -21.32 13.45 17.47
CA ALA A 268 -20.96 14.15 18.71
C ALA A 268 -20.41 13.17 19.76
N MET A 269 -21.02 11.99 19.95
CA MET A 269 -20.51 10.98 20.87
C MET A 269 -19.13 10.47 20.47
N ASP A 270 -18.90 10.27 19.17
CA ASP A 270 -17.58 9.90 18.65
C ASP A 270 -16.54 11.00 18.92
N ALA A 271 -16.93 12.27 18.77
CA ALA A 271 -16.09 13.41 19.10
C ALA A 271 -15.80 13.51 20.61
N VAL A 272 -16.74 13.20 21.50
CA VAL A 272 -16.50 13.15 22.96
C VAL A 272 -15.37 12.16 23.28
N VAL A 273 -15.43 10.95 22.70
CA VAL A 273 -14.41 9.91 22.89
C VAL A 273 -13.08 10.35 22.30
N THR A 274 -13.10 10.90 21.09
CA THR A 274 -11.89 11.31 20.34
C THR A 274 -11.18 12.49 21.00
N LEU A 275 -11.93 13.45 21.52
CA LEU A 275 -11.41 14.67 22.16
C LEU A 275 -11.16 14.50 23.66
N GLY A 276 -11.54 13.36 24.25
CA GLY A 276 -11.38 13.10 25.68
C GLY A 276 -12.22 14.03 26.57
N ILE A 277 -13.40 14.42 26.10
CA ILE A 277 -14.32 15.31 26.82
C ILE A 277 -15.11 14.48 27.85
N THR A 278 -15.23 15.00 29.07
CA THR A 278 -16.09 14.42 30.12
C THR A 278 -17.45 15.12 30.09
N ILE A 279 -18.53 14.35 30.14
CA ILE A 279 -19.90 14.88 30.20
C ILE A 279 -20.39 14.87 31.64
N GLU A 280 -20.77 16.03 32.17
CA GLU A 280 -21.47 16.17 33.44
C GLU A 280 -22.90 16.64 33.21
N TYR A 281 -23.85 16.04 33.93
CA TYR A 281 -25.26 16.42 33.84
C TYR A 281 -25.66 17.28 35.03
N LYS A 282 -26.29 18.41 34.76
CA LYS A 282 -26.90 19.26 35.79
C LYS A 282 -28.35 18.82 36.00
N ASP A 283 -28.71 18.57 37.26
CA ASP A 283 -30.12 18.41 37.65
C ASP A 283 -30.73 19.83 37.75
N GLU A 284 -31.81 20.08 37.01
CA GLU A 284 -32.67 21.24 37.26
C GLU A 284 -33.59 20.89 38.43
N GLY A 285 -33.62 21.77 39.44
CA GLY A 285 -34.66 21.73 40.48
C GLY A 285 -36.03 22.07 39.92
#